data_AF-A0ABD6U349-F1
#
_entry.id   AF-A0ABD6U349-F1
#
_cell.length_a   1.000
_cell.length_b   1.000
_cell.length_c   1.000
_cell.angle_alpha   90.00
_cell.angle_beta   90.00
_cell.angle_gamma   90.00
#
_symmetry.space_group_name_H-M   'P 1'
#
loop_
_entity.id
_entity.type
_entity.pdbx_description
1 polymer ?
#
loop_
_entity_poly.entity_id
_entity_poly.type
_entity_poly.pdbx_seq_one_letter_code
_entity_poly.pdbx_strand_id
1 'polypeptide(L)'
;APILFPIAMQLGIDPIHLGIIMVVNMEIGLITPPVGLNLFVTSAVTGMPLTAVIRAAMPWLMLLLSFLVIITYVPAVSLALPNMLGM
;
A
#
# COMPACT_ATOMS: atom_id res chain seq x y z
N ALA A 1 -0.80 8.40 10.83
CA ALA A 1 0.06 8.98 9.77
C ALA A 1 0.56 10.43 9.97
N PRO A 2 0.24 11.21 11.03
CA PRO A 2 0.76 12.58 11.13
C PRO A 2 2.15 12.70 11.75
N ILE A 3 2.66 11.65 12.42
CA ILE A 3 3.95 11.68 13.13
C ILE A 3 5.14 11.68 12.14
N LEU A 4 5.04 10.90 11.06
CA LEU A 4 6.11 10.81 10.05
C LEU A 4 6.16 12.03 9.12
N PHE A 5 5.03 12.73 8.97
CA PHE A 5 4.88 13.87 8.07
C PHE A 5 5.87 15.01 8.34
N PRO A 6 5.98 15.59 9.56
CA PRO A 6 6.92 16.69 9.82
C PRO A 6 8.38 16.28 9.64
N ILE A 7 8.71 15.02 9.92
CA ILE A 7 10.07 14.47 9.74
C ILE A 7 10.39 14.34 8.25
N ALA A 8 9.46 13.78 7.47
CA ALA A 8 9.62 13.63 6.03
C ALA A 8 9.81 14.97 5.31
N MET A 9 9.05 16.00 5.73
CA MET A 9 9.22 17.36 5.20
C MET A 9 10.60 17.95 5.54
N GLN A 10 11.12 17.71 6.75
CA GLN A 10 12.48 18.14 7.12
C GLN A 10 13.56 17.43 6.30
N LEU A 11 13.30 16.21 5.85
CA LEU A 11 14.19 15.43 4.98
C LEU A 11 14.03 15.78 3.49
N GLY A 12 13.16 16.72 3.13
CA GLY A 12 12.91 17.13 1.75
C GLY A 12 12.11 16.12 0.92
N ILE A 13 11.40 15.19 1.57
CA ILE A 13 10.51 14.25 0.89
C ILE A 13 9.26 14.98 0.43
N ASP A 14 8.88 14.77 -0.83
CA ASP A 14 7.66 15.32 -1.40
C ASP A 14 6.40 14.81 -0.63
N PRO A 15 5.49 15.71 -0.19
CA PRO A 15 4.29 15.32 0.56
C PRO A 15 3.36 14.37 -0.19
N ILE A 16 3.23 14.53 -1.51
CA ILE A 16 2.39 13.67 -2.37
C ILE A 16 3.03 12.29 -2.44
N HIS A 17 4.34 12.22 -2.63
CA HIS A 17 5.08 10.96 -2.65
C HIS A 17 4.93 10.19 -1.33
N LEU A 18 5.12 10.88 -0.19
CA LEU A 18 4.90 10.31 1.13
C LEU A 18 3.44 9.83 1.29
N GLY A 19 2.47 10.64 0.87
CA GLY A 19 1.05 10.30 0.92
C GLY A 19 0.76 9.00 0.18
N ILE A 20 1.31 8.83 -1.03
CA ILE A 20 1.16 7.62 -1.84
C ILE A 20 1.76 6.40 -1.11
N ILE A 21 2.98 6.51 -0.59
CA ILE A 21 3.62 5.42 0.18
C ILE A 21 2.75 5.03 1.40
N MET A 22 2.18 6.00 2.09
CA MET A 22 1.36 5.76 3.27
C MET A 22 0.04 5.05 2.93
N VAL A 23 -0.62 5.44 1.84
CA VAL A 23 -1.85 4.77 1.37
C VAL A 23 -1.56 3.33 0.93
N VAL A 24 -0.50 3.12 0.16
CA VAL A 24 -0.13 1.77 -0.30
C VAL A 24 0.21 0.85 0.88
N ASN A 25 0.96 1.35 1.87
CA ASN A 25 1.24 0.59 3.10
C ASN A 25 -0.02 0.25 3.89
N MET A 26 -0.99 1.17 3.94
CA MET A 26 -2.27 0.91 4.60
C MET A 26 -3.03 -0.23 3.91
N GLU A 27 -3.13 -0.20 2.58
CA GLU A 27 -3.78 -1.25 1.79
C GLU A 27 -3.09 -2.61 1.96
N ILE A 28 -1.76 -2.64 1.93
CA ILE A 28 -0.98 -3.86 2.22
C ILE A 28 -1.31 -4.40 3.61
N GLY A 29 -1.45 -3.53 4.62
CA GLY A 29 -1.85 -3.91 5.97
C GLY A 29 -3.25 -4.54 6.03
N LEU A 30 -4.19 -4.11 5.18
CA LEU A 30 -5.55 -4.65 5.13
C LEU A 30 -5.65 -6.04 4.48
N ILE A 31 -4.67 -6.42 3.65
CA ILE A 31 -4.61 -7.72 2.99
C ILE A 31 -3.59 -8.70 3.62
N THR A 32 -2.71 -8.23 4.52
CA THR A 32 -1.69 -9.07 5.16
C THR A 32 -2.24 -9.69 6.46
N PRO A 33 -2.18 -11.02 6.65
CA PRO A 33 -2.45 -11.63 7.96
C PRO A 33 -1.41 -11.13 8.98
N PRO A 34 -1.76 -10.59 10.17
CA PRO A 34 -2.87 -10.93 11.07
C PRO A 34 -4.08 -9.98 11.09
N VAL A 35 -3.98 -8.78 10.50
CA VAL A 35 -5.09 -7.81 10.46
C VAL A 35 -6.09 -8.20 9.38
N GLY A 36 -5.61 -8.35 8.13
CA GLY A 36 -6.27 -9.06 7.04
C GLY A 36 -7.75 -8.74 6.81
N LEU A 37 -8.23 -7.55 7.17
CA LEU A 37 -9.66 -7.22 7.20
C LEU A 37 -10.34 -7.54 5.88
N ASN A 38 -9.69 -7.23 4.76
CA ASN A 38 -10.21 -7.53 3.44
C ASN A 38 -10.34 -9.05 3.22
N LEU A 39 -9.36 -9.84 3.69
CA LEU A 39 -9.43 -11.30 3.61
C LEU A 39 -10.54 -11.88 4.49
N PHE A 40 -10.77 -11.31 5.68
CA PHE A 40 -11.87 -11.71 6.57
C PHE A 40 -13.23 -11.40 5.96
N VAL A 41 -13.41 -10.20 5.40
CA VAL A 41 -14.65 -9.81 4.72
C VAL A 41 -14.88 -10.70 3.49
N THR A 42 -13.85 -10.95 2.68
CA THR A 42 -13.96 -11.86 1.53
C THR A 42 -14.32 -13.29 1.96
N SER A 43 -13.70 -13.83 3.01
CA SER A 43 -14.05 -15.15 3.55
C SER A 43 -15.50 -15.21 4.03
N ALA A 44 -15.98 -14.17 4.71
CA ALA A 44 -17.36 -14.10 5.19
C ALA A 44 -18.40 -14.03 4.05
N VAL A 45 -18.11 -13.27 2.98
CA VAL A 45 -19.03 -13.12 1.83
C VAL A 45 -19.01 -14.34 0.92
N THR A 46 -17.84 -14.96 0.73
CA THR A 46 -17.69 -16.10 -0.20
C THR A 46 -17.95 -17.46 0.46
N GLY A 47 -17.94 -17.54 1.79
CA GLY A 47 -18.02 -18.80 2.53
C GLY A 47 -16.78 -19.70 2.42
N MET A 48 -15.73 -19.24 1.71
CA MET A 48 -14.48 -19.98 1.63
C MET A 48 -13.71 -19.89 2.96
N PRO A 49 -12.99 -20.95 3.36
CA PRO A 49 -12.15 -20.90 4.54
C PRO A 49 -11.06 -19.84 4.37
N LEU A 50 -10.77 -19.08 5.43
CA LEU A 50 -9.81 -17.98 5.41
C LEU A 50 -8.44 -18.38 4.83
N THR A 51 -7.97 -19.60 5.13
CA THR A 51 -6.70 -20.13 4.60
C THR A 51 -6.67 -20.25 3.08
N ALA A 52 -7.81 -20.57 2.44
CA ALA A 52 -7.92 -20.60 0.99
C ALA A 52 -7.88 -19.19 0.40
N VAL A 53 -8.56 -18.23 1.04
CA VAL A 53 -8.55 -16.81 0.62
C VAL A 53 -7.14 -16.23 0.75
N ILE A 54 -6.45 -16.48 1.86
CA ILE A 54 -5.05 -16.07 2.06
C ILE A 54 -4.16 -16.64 0.96
N ARG A 55 -4.26 -17.93 0.67
CA ARG A 55 -3.43 -18.58 -0.36
C ARG A 55 -3.71 -18.00 -1.75
N ALA A 56 -4.97 -17.68 -2.06
CA ALA A 56 -5.35 -17.04 -3.31
C ALA A 56 -4.86 -15.58 -3.42
N ALA A 57 -4.83 -14.84 -2.31
CA ALA A 57 -4.36 -13.46 -2.26
C ALA A 57 -2.83 -13.34 -2.23
N MET A 58 -2.12 -14.39 -1.83
CA MET A 58 -0.65 -14.40 -1.68
C MET A 58 0.13 -13.88 -2.91
N PRO A 59 -0.13 -14.33 -4.16
CA PRO A 59 0.58 -13.80 -5.33
C PRO A 59 0.35 -12.29 -5.54
N TRP A 60 -0.85 -11.80 -5.24
CA TRP A 60 -1.19 -10.38 -5.33
C TRP A 60 -0.50 -9.56 -4.24
N LEU A 61 -0.39 -10.09 -3.03
CA LEU A 61 0.38 -9.46 -1.96
C LEU A 61 1.86 -9.33 -2.37
N MET A 62 2.46 -10.36 -2.97
CA MET A 62 3.84 -10.29 -3.46
C MET A 62 4.04 -9.22 -4.54
N LEU A 63 3.06 -9.07 -5.43
CA LEU A 63 3.07 -8.02 -6.45
C LEU A 63 3.00 -6.63 -5.80
N LEU A 64 2.12 -6.44 -4.82
CA LEU A 64 1.98 -5.17 -4.09
C LEU A 64 3.23 -4.82 -3.27
N LEU A 65 3.88 -5.81 -2.64
CA LEU A 65 5.16 -5.60 -1.95
C LEU A 65 6.26 -5.22 -2.93
N SER A 66 6.30 -5.83 -4.11
CA SER A 66 7.26 -5.47 -5.16
C SER A 66 7.00 -4.05 -5.66
N PHE A 67 5.74 -3.69 -5.87
CA PHE A 67 5.32 -2.34 -6.23
C PHE A 67 5.70 -1.31 -5.15
N LEU A 68 5.51 -1.64 -3.87
CA LEU A 68 5.91 -0.80 -2.74
C LEU A 68 7.41 -0.49 -2.78
N VAL A 69 8.26 -1.49 -3.03
CA VAL A 69 9.71 -1.27 -3.17
C VAL A 69 10.00 -0.30 -4.31
N ILE A 70 9.36 -0.51 -5.47
CA ILE A 70 9.57 0.35 -6.65
C ILE A 70 9.19 1.81 -6.33
N ILE A 71 7.99 2.06 -5.81
CA ILE A 71 7.57 3.44 -5.52
C ILE A 71 8.46 4.05 -4.44
N THR A 72 8.85 3.31 -3.40
CA THR A 72 9.63 3.83 -2.27
C THR A 72 11.01 4.34 -2.72
N TYR A 73 11.66 3.66 -3.66
CA TYR A 73 12.99 4.05 -4.14
C TYR A 73 12.97 4.87 -5.44
N VAL A 74 11.85 4.87 -6.17
CA VAL A 74 11.71 5.59 -7.44
C VAL A 74 10.53 6.57 -7.36
N PRO A 75 10.73 7.77 -6.78
CA PRO A 75 9.68 8.78 -6.62
C PRO A 75 9.01 9.19 -7.93
N ALA A 76 9.74 9.12 -9.05
CA ALA A 76 9.20 9.41 -10.38
C ALA A 76 7.99 8.55 -10.73
N VAL A 77 7.89 7.31 -10.24
CA VAL A 77 6.72 6.45 -10.48
C VAL A 77 5.48 7.01 -9.78
N SER A 78 5.65 7.55 -8.57
CA SER A 78 4.57 8.18 -7.81
C SER A 78 4.22 9.58 -8.30
N LEU A 79 5.21 10.34 -8.75
CA LEU A 79 5.07 11.76 -9.08
C LEU A 79 4.83 12.02 -10.58
N ALA A 80 5.07 11.04 -11.46
CA ALA A 80 4.86 11.22 -12.91
C ALA A 80 3.44 11.71 -13.24
N LEU A 81 2.42 11.04 -12.70
CA LEU A 81 1.03 11.42 -12.95
C LEU A 81 0.65 12.76 -12.28
N PRO A 82 0.96 13.00 -10.99
CA PRO A 82 0.77 14.32 -10.37
C PRO A 82 1.41 15.47 -11.16
N ASN A 83 2.68 15.32 -11.56
CA ASN A 83 3.41 16.33 -12.31
C ASN A 83 2.77 16.59 -13.69
N MET A 84 2.25 15.55 -14.36
CA MET A 84 1.52 15.71 -15.63
C MET A 84 0.19 16.45 -15.46
N LEU A 85 -0.41 16.39 -14.27
CA LEU A 85 -1.63 17.11 -13.93
C LEU A 85 -1.34 18.54 -13.39
N GLY A 86 -0.08 18.94 -13.32
CA GLY A 86 0.34 20.25 -12.82
C GLY A 86 0.24 20.40 -11.30
N MET A 87 0.25 19.28 -10.57
CA MET A 87 0.31 19.23 -9.11
C MET A 87 1.75 19.14 -8.61
#